data_AF-A0A1I6SJF5-F1
#
_entry.id   AF-A0A1I6SJF5-F1
#
_cell.length_a   1.000
_cell.length_b   1.000
_cell.length_c   1.000
_cell.angle_alpha   90.00
_cell.angle_beta   90.00
_cell.angle_gamma   90.00
#
_symmetry.space_group_name_H-M   'P 1'
#
loop_
_entity.id
_entity.type
_entity.pdbx_description
1 polymer ?
#
loop_
_entity_poly.entity_id
_entity_poly.type
_entity_poly.pdbx_seq_one_letter_code
_entity_poly.pdbx_strand_id
1 'polypeptide(L)' 'MSETNYEAMFADLCRQVGFCLHPKGEARVIAALPKGLDAGVRAVLEAEGVDEPSASGDLKRAIRDCLKAHVGKG' A
#
# COMPACT_ATOMS: atom_id res chain seq x y z
N MET A 1 -12.45 18.23 -7.64
CA MET A 1 -12.83 17.19 -6.66
C MET A 1 -11.54 16.54 -6.22
N SER A 2 -11.24 16.54 -4.92
CA SER A 2 -10.06 15.87 -4.37
C SER A 2 -10.38 14.38 -4.26
N GLU A 3 -10.35 13.69 -5.40
CA GLU A 3 -10.31 12.24 -5.43
C GLU A 3 -8.96 11.80 -4.87
N THR A 4 -8.97 11.14 -3.72
CA THR A 4 -7.83 10.38 -3.23
C THR A 4 -7.46 9.40 -4.34
N ASN A 5 -6.42 9.74 -5.12
CA ASN A 5 -6.11 9.01 -6.34
C ASN A 5 -5.36 7.72 -5.98
N TYR A 6 -6.12 6.75 -5.47
CA TYR A 6 -5.62 5.43 -5.07
C TYR A 6 -5.00 4.70 -6.26
N GLU A 7 -5.49 4.93 -7.48
CA GLU A 7 -4.89 4.38 -8.71
C GLU A 7 -3.44 4.83 -8.87
N ALA A 8 -3.14 6.11 -8.64
CA ALA A 8 -1.77 6.60 -8.70
C ALA A 8 -0.89 5.97 -7.61
N MET A 9 -1.43 5.75 -6.41
CA MET A 9 -0.72 5.09 -5.30
C MET A 9 -0.42 3.62 -5.62
N PHE A 10 -1.40 2.88 -6.15
CA PHE A 10 -1.21 1.46 -6.52
C PHE A 10 -0.29 1.29 -7.73
N ALA A 11 -0.40 2.17 -8.73
CA ALA A 11 0.53 2.20 -9.85
C ALA A 11 1.98 2.46 -9.40
N ASP A 12 2.16 3.29 -8.37
CA ASP A 12 3.46 3.60 -7.81
C ASP A 12 4.01 2.47 -6.94
N LEU A 13 3.16 1.77 -6.16
CA LEU A 13 3.52 0.52 -5.47
C LEU A 13 4.00 -0.56 -6.46
N CYS A 14 3.31 -0.73 -7.58
CA CYS A 14 3.67 -1.68 -8.62
C CYS A 14 5.01 -1.30 -9.29
N ARG A 15 5.26 0.00 -9.54
CA ARG A 15 6.52 0.46 -10.17
C ARG A 15 7.72 0.47 -9.22
N GLN A 16 7.54 0.94 -7.98
CA GLN A 16 8.64 1.12 -7.02
C GLN A 16 8.97 -0.16 -6.27
N VAL A 17 7.94 -0.93 -5.92
CA VAL A 17 8.05 -2.09 -5.02
C VAL A 17 7.79 -3.41 -5.76
N GLY A 18 7.28 -3.35 -7.00
CA GLY A 18 6.95 -4.53 -7.79
C GLY A 18 5.61 -5.16 -7.41
N PHE A 19 4.81 -4.51 -6.58
CA PHE A 19 3.56 -5.05 -6.06
C PHE A 19 2.34 -4.54 -6.82
N CYS A 20 1.79 -5.40 -7.66
CA CYS A 20 0.70 -5.06 -8.56
C CYS A 20 -0.58 -5.69 -8.03
N LEU A 21 -1.23 -4.95 -7.13
CA LEU A 21 -2.39 -5.44 -6.40
C LEU A 21 -3.57 -5.70 -7.33
N HIS A 22 -4.25 -6.82 -7.10
CA HIS A 22 -5.54 -7.08 -7.72
C HIS A 22 -6.64 -6.20 -7.09
N PRO A 23 -7.79 -5.99 -7.76
CA PRO A 23 -8.88 -5.14 -7.25
C PRO A 23 -9.37 -5.48 -5.83
N LYS A 24 -9.35 -6.78 -5.48
CA LYS A 24 -9.67 -7.24 -4.12
C LYS A 24 -8.63 -6.81 -3.09
N GLY A 25 -7.36 -6.82 -3.49
CA GLY A 25 -6.23 -6.34 -2.70
C GLY A 25 -6.28 -4.83 -2.49
N GLU A 26 -6.53 -4.08 -3.55
CA GLU A 26 -6.70 -2.62 -3.51
C GLU A 26 -7.79 -2.21 -2.51
N ALA A 27 -8.97 -2.84 -2.57
CA ALA A 27 -10.06 -2.59 -1.65
C ALA A 27 -9.66 -2.84 -0.17
N ARG A 28 -8.85 -3.87 0.09
CA ARG A 28 -8.33 -4.16 1.44
C ARG A 28 -7.37 -3.09 1.92
N VAL A 29 -6.48 -2.61 1.05
CA VAL A 29 -5.54 -1.52 1.37
C VAL A 29 -6.31 -0.24 1.67
N ILE A 30 -7.27 0.15 0.84
CA ILE A 30 -8.11 1.34 1.05
C ILE A 30 -8.83 1.27 2.39
N ALA A 31 -9.39 0.11 2.75
CA ALA A 31 -10.07 -0.08 4.03
C ALA A 31 -9.11 -0.09 5.24
N ALA A 32 -7.82 -0.39 5.03
CA ALA A 32 -6.81 -0.43 6.08
C ALA A 32 -6.12 0.93 6.30
N LEU A 33 -5.99 1.76 5.26
CA LEU A 33 -5.41 3.11 5.33
C LEU A 33 -5.96 4.01 6.45
N PRO A 34 -7.28 4.09 6.72
CA PRO A 34 -7.79 4.92 7.83
C PRO A 34 -7.39 4.42 9.22
N LYS A 35 -6.91 3.17 9.34
CA LYS A 35 -6.38 2.61 10.60
C LYS A 35 -4.90 2.96 10.81
N GLY A 36 -4.23 3.50 9.80
CA GLY A 36 -2.84 3.92 9.84
C GLY A 36 -1.99 3.33 8.70
N LEU A 37 -0.82 3.92 8.49
CA LEU A 37 0.12 3.49 7.44
C LEU A 37 0.60 2.05 7.64
N ASP A 38 0.85 1.62 8.88
CA ASP A 38 1.23 0.25 9.20
C ASP A 38 0.16 -0.78 8.82
N ALA A 39 -1.11 -0.45 9.05
CA ALA A 39 -2.22 -1.29 8.60
C ALA A 39 -2.30 -1.34 7.07
N GLY A 40 -2.02 -0.22 6.39
CA GLY A 40 -1.88 -0.17 4.94
C GLY A 40 -0.75 -1.07 4.42
N VAL A 41 0.45 -1.00 5.02
CA VAL A 41 1.60 -1.83 4.64
C VAL A 41 1.27 -3.31 4.76
N ARG A 42 0.66 -3.70 5.88
CA ARG A 42 0.24 -5.07 6.11
C ARG A 42 -0.81 -5.51 5.09
N ALA A 43 -1.79 -4.67 4.78
CA ALA A 43 -2.81 -4.98 3.78
C ALA A 43 -2.22 -5.13 2.36
N VAL A 44 -1.19 -4.35 2.00
CA VAL A 44 -0.47 -4.49 0.73
C VAL A 44 0.24 -5.84 0.66
N LEU A 45 0.96 -6.22 1.72
CA LEU A 45 1.66 -7.51 1.82
C LEU A 45 0.67 -8.68 1.73
N GLU A 46 -0.40 -8.65 2.53
CA GLU A 46 -1.45 -9.67 2.51
C GLU A 46 -2.16 -9.76 1.16
N ALA A 47 -2.30 -8.64 0.45
CA ALA A 47 -2.92 -8.59 -0.88
C ALA A 47 -2.03 -9.20 -1.96
N GLU A 48 -0.71 -9.09 -1.84
CA GLU A 48 0.28 -9.76 -2.71
C GLU A 48 0.51 -11.23 -2.31
N GLY A 49 -0.03 -11.66 -1.16
CA GLY A 49 0.21 -12.99 -0.61
C GLY A 49 1.57 -13.15 0.07
N VAL A 50 2.20 -12.04 0.46
CA VAL A 50 3.44 -12.02 1.22
C VAL A 50 3.12 -12.01 2.72
N ASP A 51 3.70 -12.98 3.44
CA ASP A 51 3.63 -13.00 4.90
C ASP A 51 4.42 -11.82 5.48
N GLU A 52 3.71 -10.94 6.20
CA GLU A 52 4.30 -9.79 6.88
C GLU A 52 5.53 -10.11 7.75
N PRO A 53 5.56 -11.18 8.57
CA PRO A 53 6.77 -11.52 9.33
C PRO A 53 7.96 -11.97 8.47
N SER A 54 7.69 -12.47 7.26
CA SER A 54 8.71 -12.90 6.30
C SER A 54 9.23 -11.75 5.42
N ALA A 55 8.51 -10.63 5.36
CA ALA A 55 8.90 -9.47 4.58
C ALA A 55 10.09 -8.71 5.21
N SER A 56 11.09 -8.38 4.40
CA SER A 56 12.25 -7.60 4.84
C SER A 56 11.86 -6.21 5.36
N GLY A 57 12.61 -5.68 6.32
CA GLY A 57 12.36 -4.36 6.89
C GLY A 57 12.41 -3.23 5.84
N ASP A 58 13.32 -3.33 4.87
CA ASP A 58 13.43 -2.39 3.75
C ASP A 58 12.18 -2.40 2.86
N LEU A 59 11.61 -3.59 2.60
CA LEU A 59 10.38 -3.73 1.83
C LEU A 59 9.21 -3.06 2.53
N LYS A 60 9.03 -3.31 3.83
CA LYS A 60 7.99 -2.65 4.65
C LYS A 60 8.15 -1.13 4.62
N ARG A 61 9.38 -0.64 4.68
CA ARG A 61 9.70 0.78 4.63
C ARG A 61 9.38 1.39 3.27
N ALA A 62 9.71 0.72 2.17
CA ALA A 62 9.40 1.18 0.81
C ALA A 62 7.88 1.28 0.57
N ILE A 63 7.12 0.25 0.99
CA ILE A 63 5.65 0.27 0.92
C ILE A 63 5.11 1.43 1.75
N ARG A 64 5.59 1.61 2.99
CA ARG A 64 5.15 2.68 3.88
C ARG A 64 5.40 4.07 3.29
N ASP A 65 6.57 4.29 2.70
CA ASP A 65 6.95 5.57 2.11
C ASP A 65 6.08 5.90 0.90
N CYS A 66 5.82 4.90 0.03
CA CYS A 66 4.90 5.03 -1.09
C CYS A 66 3.47 5.36 -0.62
N LEU A 67 2.91 4.63 0.36
CA LEU A 67 1.59 4.94 0.91
C LEU A 67 1.56 6.36 1.52
N LYS A 68 2.59 6.73 2.29
CA LYS A 68 2.68 8.04 2.94
C LYS A 68 2.71 9.19 1.93
N ALA A 69 3.43 9.04 0.83
CA ALA A 69 3.55 10.05 -0.22
C ALA A 69 2.20 10.41 -0.87
N HIS A 70 1.23 9.49 -0.84
CA HIS A 70 -0.10 9.66 -1.42
C HIS A 70 -1.18 9.98 -0.39
N VAL A 71 -1.10 9.42 0.82
CA VAL A 71 -2.14 9.57 1.87
C VAL A 71 -1.95 10.86 2.69
N GLY A 72 -0.72 11.40 2.76
CA GLY A 72 -0.40 12.62 3.53
C GLY A 72 -0.55 13.94 2.77
N LYS A 73 -1.21 13.95 1.61
CA LYS A 73 -1.37 15.13 0.73
C LYS A 73 -2.75 15.79 0.80
N GLY A 74 -3.53 15.49 1.83
CA GLY A 74 -4.83 16.10 2.15
C GLY A 74 -4.74 17.06 3.32
#